data_AF-A0A7C6QTX4-F1
#
_entry.id   AF-A0A7C6QTX4-F1
#
_cell.length_a   1.000
_cell.length_b   1.000
_cell.length_c   1.000
_cell.angle_alpha   90.00
_cell.angle_beta   90.00
_cell.angle_gamma   90.00
#
_symmetry.space_group_name_H-M   'P 1'
#
loop_
_entity.id
_entity.type
_entity.pdbx_description
1 polymer ?
#
loop_
_entity_poly.entity_id
_entity_poly.type
_entity_poly.pdbx_seq_one_letter_code
_entity_poly.pdbx_strand_id
1 'polypeptide(L)'
;MIITAFLIVLRVIEYAILARVIVSWLPIQRSNRIIMLLYQITEPILGPIRSMIERSSVGRTMLIDFSPIIAFLIISLVRNIVARIALGI
;
A
#
# COMPACT_ATOMS: atom_id res chain seq x y z
N MET A 1 -0.51 -23.95 -4.89
CA MET A 1 -1.85 -23.30 -4.87
C MET A 1 -1.94 -22.19 -3.83
N ILE A 2 -1.67 -22.46 -2.53
CA ILE A 2 -1.74 -21.45 -1.45
C ILE A 2 -0.75 -20.30 -1.65
N ILE A 3 0.51 -20.59 -1.96
CA ILE A 3 1.54 -19.55 -2.20
C ILE A 3 1.12 -18.62 -3.34
N THR A 4 0.64 -19.18 -4.44
CA THR A 4 0.17 -18.41 -5.60
C THR A 4 -0.98 -17.47 -5.20
N ALA A 5 -1.96 -17.97 -4.44
CA ALA A 5 -3.06 -17.14 -3.94
C ALA A 5 -2.56 -15.99 -3.07
N PHE A 6 -1.62 -16.25 -2.17
CA PHE A 6 -0.99 -15.21 -1.34
C PHE A 6 -0.25 -14.15 -2.18
N LEU A 7 0.56 -14.58 -3.17
CA LEU A 7 1.26 -13.66 -4.08
C LEU A 7 0.28 -12.80 -4.91
N ILE A 8 -0.85 -13.38 -5.33
CA ILE A 8 -1.92 -12.65 -6.02
C ILE A 8 -2.51 -11.58 -5.09
N VAL A 9 -2.83 -11.92 -3.84
CA VAL A 9 -3.36 -10.95 -2.87
C VAL A 9 -2.40 -9.79 -2.66
N LEU A 10 -1.10 -10.05 -2.46
CA LEU A 10 -0.09 -8.99 -2.34
C LEU A 10 -0.05 -8.09 -3.58
N ARG A 11 -0.14 -8.67 -4.77
CA ARG A 11 -0.16 -7.90 -6.03
C ARG A 11 -1.43 -7.06 -6.18
N VAL A 12 -2.60 -7.57 -5.77
CA VAL A 12 -3.85 -6.79 -5.74
C VAL A 12 -3.74 -5.60 -4.80
N ILE A 13 -3.14 -5.79 -3.62
CA ILE A 13 -2.90 -4.70 -2.66
C ILE A 13 -1.96 -3.65 -3.25
N GLU A 14 -0.87 -4.03 -3.90
CA GLU A 14 0.02 -3.07 -4.57
C GLU A 14 -0.72 -2.23 -5.61
N TYR A 15 -1.55 -2.87 -6.44
CA TYR A 15 -2.36 -2.14 -7.41
C TYR A 15 -3.40 -1.23 -6.75
N ALA A 16 -3.99 -1.63 -5.63
CA ALA A 16 -4.89 -0.77 -4.86
C ALA A 16 -4.16 0.45 -4.29
N ILE A 17 -2.95 0.29 -3.77
CA ILE A 17 -2.11 1.41 -3.29
C ILE A 17 -1.74 2.33 -4.46
N LEU A 18 -1.36 1.77 -5.61
CA LEU A 18 -1.08 2.55 -6.83
C LEU A 18 -2.32 3.33 -7.30
N ALA A 19 -3.48 2.68 -7.36
CA ALA A 19 -4.74 3.31 -7.69
C ALA A 19 -5.07 4.44 -6.72
N ARG A 20 -4.79 4.26 -5.42
CA ARG A 20 -5.00 5.30 -4.41
C ARG A 20 -4.10 6.52 -4.63
N VAL A 21 -2.85 6.31 -5.02
CA VAL A 21 -1.94 7.40 -5.40
C VAL A 21 -2.45 8.11 -6.65
N ILE A 22 -2.90 7.39 -7.68
CA ILE A 22 -3.45 8.03 -8.88
C ILE A 22 -4.71 8.84 -8.54
N VAL A 23 -5.64 8.25 -7.78
CA VAL A 23 -6.89 8.91 -7.38
C VAL A 23 -6.64 10.15 -6.52
N SER A 24 -5.59 10.18 -5.69
CA SER A 24 -5.31 11.37 -4.86
C SER A 24 -4.87 12.60 -5.66
N TRP A 25 -4.46 12.41 -6.92
CA TRP A 25 -4.09 13.50 -7.84
C TRP A 25 -5.25 13.93 -8.74
N LEU A 26 -6.32 13.15 -8.80
CA LEU A 26 -7.49 13.47 -9.60
C LEU A 26 -8.49 14.28 -8.76
N PRO A 27 -9.20 15.26 -9.36
CA PRO A 27 -10.20 16.07 -8.67
C PRO A 27 -11.53 15.31 -8.52
N ILE A 28 -11.51 14.10 -7.96
CA ILE A 28 -12.70 13.26 -7.77
C ILE A 28 -13.20 13.39 -6.32
N GLN A 29 -14.52 13.50 -6.16
CA GLN A 29 -15.13 13.57 -4.84
C GLN A 29 -14.93 12.26 -4.06
N ARG A 30 -14.46 12.38 -2.81
CA ARG A 30 -14.24 11.24 -1.90
C ARG A 30 -15.52 10.51 -1.50
N SER A 31 -16.68 11.13 -1.72
CA SER A 31 -18.02 10.54 -1.50
C SER A 31 -18.35 9.42 -2.50
N ASN A 32 -17.57 9.26 -3.57
CA ASN A 32 -17.74 8.16 -4.50
C ASN A 32 -17.49 6.81 -3.78
N ARG A 33 -18.46 5.90 -3.85
CA ARG A 33 -18.41 4.58 -3.18
C ARG A 33 -17.16 3.77 -3.52
N ILE A 34 -16.70 3.84 -4.77
CA ILE A 34 -15.51 3.10 -5.24
C ILE A 34 -14.25 3.68 -4.59
N ILE A 35 -14.15 5.01 -4.49
CA ILE A 35 -13.03 5.67 -3.82
C ILE A 35 -13.06 5.35 -2.33
N MET A 36 -14.23 5.44 -1.69
CA MET A 36 -14.35 5.10 -0.28
C MET A 36 -13.90 3.65 0.00
N LEU A 37 -14.32 2.70 -0.84
CA LEU A 37 -13.87 1.31 -0.76
C LEU A 37 -12.35 1.18 -0.91
N LEU A 38 -11.76 1.88 -1.89
CA LEU A 38 -10.31 1.89 -2.10
C LEU A 38 -9.55 2.38 -0.85
N TYR A 39 -10.04 3.44 -0.22
CA TYR A 39 -9.46 3.93 1.03
C TYR A 39 -9.65 2.92 2.17
N GLN A 40 -10.84 2.31 2.31
CA GLN A 40 -11.11 1.30 3.35
C GLN A 40 -10.20 0.07 3.23
N ILE A 41 -9.92 -0.40 2.02
CA ILE A 41 -9.05 -1.57 1.79
C ILE A 41 -7.58 -1.23 2.06
N THR A 42 -7.16 -0.01 1.72
CA THR A 42 -5.74 0.39 1.82
C THR A 42 -5.37 1.00 3.18
N GLU A 43 -6.30 1.60 3.92
CA GLU A 43 -6.05 2.23 5.23
C GLU A 43 -5.47 1.28 6.29
N PRO A 44 -5.91 0.02 6.45
CA PRO A 44 -5.30 -0.89 7.41
C PRO A 44 -3.79 -1.10 7.22
N ILE A 45 -3.28 -0.84 6.00
CA ILE A 45 -1.86 -0.96 5.65
C ILE A 45 -1.18 0.41 5.73
N LEU A 46 -1.79 1.44 5.13
CA LEU A 46 -1.20 2.77 5.06
C LEU A 46 -1.24 3.52 6.39
N GLY A 47 -2.31 3.35 7.18
CA GLY A 47 -2.50 4.02 8.47
C GLY A 47 -1.39 3.74 9.48
N PRO A 48 -1.02 2.47 9.74
CA PRO A 48 0.11 2.13 10.61
C PRO A 48 1.43 2.72 10.12
N ILE A 49 1.72 2.61 8.82
CA ILE A 49 2.94 3.15 8.21
C ILE A 49 2.98 4.67 8.37
N ARG A 50 1.86 5.36 8.07
CA ARG A 50 1.72 6.81 8.26
C ARG A 50 1.96 7.21 9.71
N SER A 51 1.34 6.51 10.65
CA SER A 51 1.53 6.77 12.07
C SER A 51 2.98 6.59 12.51
N MET A 52 3.72 5.63 11.96
CA MET A 52 5.15 5.44 12.25
C MET A 52 5.99 6.59 11.68
N ILE A 53 5.69 7.06 10.47
CA ILE A 53 6.35 8.22 9.84
C ILE A 53 6.12 9.46 10.69
N GLU A 54 4.87 9.78 11.03
CA GLU A 54 4.49 10.99 11.79
C GLU A 54 5.12 11.04 13.19
N ARG A 55 5.30 9.87 13.82
CA ARG A 55 5.99 9.76 15.12
C ARG A 55 7.50 9.98 15.02
N SER A 56 8.10 9.77 13.84
CA SER A 56 9.53 9.99 13.64
C SER A 56 9.89 11.48 13.64
N SER A 57 11.12 11.81 14.06
CA SER A 57 11.62 13.20 14.05
C SER A 57 11.64 13.83 12.65
N VAL A 58 11.83 13.00 11.63
CA VAL A 58 11.92 13.42 10.22
C VAL A 58 10.54 13.58 9.59
N GLY A 59 9.58 12.71 9.93
CA GLY A 59 8.25 12.70 9.34
C GLY A 59 7.27 13.71 9.95
N ARG A 60 7.53 14.23 11.15
CA ARG A 60 6.64 15.20 11.82
C ARG A 60 6.43 16.49 11.04
N THR A 61 7.42 16.90 10.24
CA THR A 61 7.37 18.13 9.42
C THR A 61 6.95 17.84 7.98
N MET A 62 6.71 16.59 7.61
CA MET A 62 6.32 16.23 6.24
C MET A 62 4.84 16.52 6.01
N LEU A 63 4.56 17.33 4.98
CA LEU A 63 3.19 17.63 4.53
C LEU A 63 2.62 16.59 3.55
N ILE A 64 3.49 15.78 2.94
CA ILE A 64 3.12 14.79 1.92
C ILE A 64 3.08 13.41 2.56
N ASP A 65 2.02 12.66 2.28
CA ASP A 65 1.87 11.28 2.72
C ASP A 65 2.74 10.34 1.88
N PHE A 66 3.93 10.02 2.39
CA PHE A 66 4.83 9.04 1.80
C PHE A 66 4.48 7.58 2.15
N SER A 67 3.47 7.35 2.99
CA SER A 67 3.06 5.98 3.36
C SER A 67 2.74 5.08 2.17
N PRO A 68 2.15 5.53 1.04
CA PRO A 68 1.89 4.67 -0.12
C PRO A 68 3.17 4.12 -0.74
N ILE A 69 4.22 4.95 -0.82
CA ILE A 69 5.52 4.55 -1.40
C ILE A 69 6.19 3.52 -0.49
N ILE A 70 6.22 3.79 0.82
CA ILE A 70 6.82 2.86 1.78
C ILE A 70 6.07 1.52 1.79
N ALA A 71 4.74 1.55 1.78
CA ALA A 71 3.91 0.34 1.70
C ALA A 71 4.19 -0.45 0.41
N PHE A 72 4.26 0.22 -0.73
CA PHE A 72 4.56 -0.41 -2.01
C PHE A 72 5.92 -1.12 -1.99
N LEU A 73 6.95 -0.47 -1.44
CA LEU A 73 8.29 -1.04 -1.31
C LEU A 73 8.30 -2.27 -0.38
N ILE A 74 7.67 -2.18 0.79
CA ILE A 74 7.59 -3.29 1.74
C ILE A 74 6.87 -4.49 1.12
N ILE A 75 5.71 -4.26 0.50
CA ILE A 75 4.93 -5.35 -0.12
C ILE A 75 5.69 -5.96 -1.29
N SER A 76 6.34 -5.14 -2.13
CA SER A 76 7.15 -5.61 -3.24
C SER A 76 8.31 -6.48 -2.76
N LEU A 77 9.00 -6.06 -1.69
CA LEU A 77 10.08 -6.82 -1.07
C LEU A 77 9.58 -8.15 -0.52
N VAL A 78 8.51 -8.14 0.29
CA VAL A 78 7.89 -9.35 0.86
C VAL A 78 7.47 -10.31 -0.24
N ARG A 79 6.80 -9.82 -1.28
CA ARG A 79 6.36 -10.65 -2.41
C ARG A 79 7.55 -11.28 -3.11
N ASN A 80 8.61 -10.52 -3.39
CA ASN A 80 9.80 -11.03 -4.07
C ASN A 80 10.52 -12.10 -3.23
N ILE A 81 10.65 -11.87 -1.92
CA ILE A 81 11.23 -12.85 -1.00
C ILE A 81 10.41 -14.14 -0.98
N VAL A 82 9.08 -14.03 -0.81
CA VAL A 82 8.20 -15.20 -0.79
C VAL A 82 8.21 -15.95 -2.12
N ALA A 83 8.23 -15.23 -3.24
CA ALA A 83 8.34 -15.85 -4.56
C ALA A 83 9.66 -16.60 -4.75
N ARG A 84 10.79 -16.03 -4.34
CA ARG A 84 12.11 -16.67 -4.42
C ARG A 84 12.19 -17.93 -3.56
N ILE A 85 11.77 -17.83 -2.30
CA ILE A 85 11.69 -18.98 -1.38
C ILE A 85 10.80 -20.08 -1.97
N ALA A 86 9.65 -19.72 -2.56
CA ALA A 86 8.75 -20.70 -3.18
C ALA A 86 9.32 -21.37 -4.42
N LEU A 87 10.22 -20.70 -5.15
CA LEU A 87 10.94 -21.24 -6.29
C LEU A 87 12.21 -22.00 -5.88
N GLY A 88 12.58 -21.98 -4.60
CA GLY A 88 13.76 -22.67 -4.07
C GLY A 88 15.09 -21.98 -4.40
N ILE A 89 15.08 -20.66 -4.59
CA ILE A 89 16.23 -19.83 -4.97
C ILE A 89 16.48 -18.72 -3.95
#